data_AF-A0A3C2EEB4-F1
#
_entry.id   AF-A0A3C2EEB4-F1
#
_cell.length_a   1.000
_cell.length_b   1.000
_cell.length_c   1.000
_cell.angle_alpha   90.00
_cell.angle_beta   90.00
_cell.angle_gamma   90.00
#
_symmetry.space_group_name_H-M   'P 1'
#
loop_
_entity.id
_entity.type
_entity.pdbx_description
1 polymer ?
#
loop_
_entity_poly.entity_id
_entity_poly.type
_entity_poly.pdbx_seq_one_letter_code
_entity_poly.pdbx_strand_id
1 'polypeptide(L)'
;MAVSEEQDTNNNLGSMSGLSQLESAHSVDDIFKYVDRNSLEQLKCNLLNYQRKLNGLPEVFSISSSEQFQSAYDEIKNFIRGGLEINWEEYIRDAKENIDEYIWLFNNLLKDQKSKDVFFNLFYSRLTLSKEHLRAAFSNETQYFDEKNVSFLNGEILVDCGAFIGDSIIEYALKNPFYKRIYAYEAFPESFKKCNENLTPLYNDGRISV
;
A
#
# COMPACT_ATOMS: atom_id res chain seq x y z
N MET A 1 -21.50 -41.18 10.50
CA MET A 1 -21.66 -40.65 9.13
C MET A 1 -22.61 -39.48 9.19
N ALA A 2 -22.06 -38.27 9.04
CA ALA A 2 -22.77 -37.07 8.61
C ALA A 2 -21.68 -36.13 8.08
N VAL A 3 -21.54 -36.10 6.77
CA VAL A 3 -20.71 -35.13 6.05
C VAL A 3 -21.64 -33.95 5.79
N SER A 4 -21.41 -32.83 6.46
CA SER A 4 -22.10 -31.58 6.17
C SER A 4 -21.43 -30.91 4.98
N GLU A 5 -22.24 -30.65 3.97
CA GLU A 5 -21.92 -29.94 2.73
C GLU A 5 -21.41 -28.53 3.03
N GLU A 6 -20.13 -28.25 2.74
CA GLU A 6 -19.68 -26.89 2.47
C GLU A 6 -20.24 -26.50 1.10
N GLN A 7 -21.22 -25.59 1.10
CA GLN A 7 -21.76 -25.00 -0.11
C GLN A 7 -20.71 -24.10 -0.77
N ASP A 8 -20.38 -24.48 -2.00
CA ASP A 8 -19.45 -23.84 -2.91
C ASP A 8 -20.02 -22.49 -3.40
N THR A 9 -19.70 -21.39 -2.71
CA THR A 9 -20.10 -20.02 -3.08
C THR A 9 -19.21 -19.39 -4.17
N ASN A 10 -18.23 -20.13 -4.71
CA ASN A 10 -17.18 -19.58 -5.58
C ASN A 10 -17.51 -19.47 -7.08
N ASN A 11 -18.71 -19.86 -7.53
CA ASN A 11 -19.04 -19.98 -8.96
C ASN A 11 -19.87 -18.83 -9.58
N ASN A 12 -20.23 -17.79 -8.83
CA ASN A 12 -21.19 -16.78 -9.33
C ASN A 12 -20.58 -15.56 -10.04
N LEU A 13 -19.25 -15.40 -10.04
CA LEU A 13 -18.59 -14.24 -10.67
C LEU A 13 -18.49 -14.34 -12.19
N GLY A 14 -18.55 -15.55 -12.77
CA GLY A 14 -18.22 -15.80 -14.19
C GLY A 14 -19.17 -15.18 -15.22
N SER A 15 -20.39 -14.81 -14.84
CA SER A 15 -21.42 -14.25 -15.74
C SER A 15 -21.72 -12.76 -15.53
N MET A 16 -21.04 -12.11 -14.57
CA MET A 16 -21.25 -10.70 -14.24
C MET A 16 -20.41 -9.80 -15.15
N SER A 17 -20.85 -8.56 -15.38
CA SER A 17 -19.97 -7.53 -15.97
C SER A 17 -18.78 -7.28 -15.06
N GLY A 18 -17.63 -6.87 -15.62
CA GLY A 18 -16.42 -6.62 -14.83
C GLY A 18 -16.64 -5.59 -13.71
N LEU A 19 -17.48 -4.58 -13.95
CA LEU A 19 -17.89 -3.63 -12.92
C LEU A 19 -18.64 -4.31 -11.77
N SER A 20 -19.62 -5.16 -12.08
CA SER A 20 -20.39 -5.88 -11.06
C SER A 20 -19.54 -6.90 -10.29
N GLN A 21 -18.54 -7.51 -10.91
CA GLN A 21 -17.57 -8.37 -10.22
C GLN A 21 -16.79 -7.58 -9.16
N LEU A 22 -16.25 -6.42 -9.53
CA LEU A 22 -15.51 -5.55 -8.61
C LEU A 22 -16.39 -5.08 -7.43
N GLU A 23 -17.67 -4.75 -7.68
CA GLU A 23 -18.61 -4.34 -6.64
C GLU A 23 -18.96 -5.46 -5.66
N SER A 24 -18.93 -6.72 -6.12
CA SER A 24 -19.17 -7.89 -5.29
C SER A 24 -17.92 -8.43 -4.58
N ALA A 25 -16.75 -7.85 -4.83
CA ALA A 25 -15.51 -8.31 -4.23
C ALA A 25 -15.45 -7.88 -2.76
N HIS A 26 -15.47 -8.86 -1.86
CA HIS A 26 -15.46 -8.63 -0.41
C HIS A 26 -14.23 -9.25 0.27
N SER A 27 -13.36 -9.89 -0.50
CA SER A 27 -12.11 -10.48 -0.04
C SER A 27 -10.96 -10.15 -0.98
N VAL A 28 -9.74 -10.34 -0.48
CA VAL A 28 -8.52 -10.24 -1.29
C VAL A 28 -8.49 -11.28 -2.42
N ASP A 29 -9.03 -12.48 -2.18
CA ASP A 29 -9.08 -13.54 -3.18
C ASP A 29 -10.02 -13.18 -4.34
N ASP A 30 -11.13 -12.50 -4.04
CA ASP A 30 -12.04 -11.99 -5.08
C ASP A 30 -11.33 -10.97 -5.96
N ILE A 31 -10.57 -10.06 -5.34
CA ILE A 31 -9.80 -9.04 -6.05
C ILE A 31 -8.67 -9.66 -6.86
N PHE A 32 -7.95 -10.65 -6.32
CA PHE A 32 -6.91 -11.36 -7.05
C PHE A 32 -7.48 -12.08 -8.27
N LYS A 33 -8.58 -12.83 -8.10
CA LYS A 33 -9.30 -13.48 -9.22
C LYS A 33 -9.77 -12.45 -10.24
N TYR A 34 -10.26 -11.28 -9.79
CA TYR A 34 -10.70 -10.21 -10.68
C TYR A 34 -9.53 -9.65 -11.51
N VAL A 35 -8.38 -9.37 -10.90
CA VAL A 35 -7.18 -8.88 -11.61
C VAL A 35 -6.64 -9.93 -12.57
N ASP A 36 -6.53 -11.19 -12.13
CA ASP A 36 -6.01 -12.30 -12.93
C ASP A 36 -6.86 -12.55 -14.19
N ARG A 37 -8.19 -12.57 -14.06
CA ARG A 37 -9.10 -12.90 -15.16
C ARG A 37 -9.29 -11.80 -16.19
N ASN A 38 -9.14 -10.53 -15.81
CA ASN A 38 -9.36 -9.40 -16.71
C ASN A 38 -8.05 -9.00 -17.41
N SER A 39 -8.14 -8.66 -18.69
CA SER A 39 -7.02 -8.04 -19.41
C SER A 39 -6.72 -6.64 -18.85
N LEU A 40 -5.54 -6.10 -19.14
CA LEU A 40 -5.17 -4.76 -18.72
C LEU A 40 -6.19 -3.70 -19.19
N GLU A 41 -6.66 -3.79 -20.43
CA GLU A 41 -7.65 -2.85 -20.98
C GLU A 41 -9.03 -3.01 -20.34
N GLN A 42 -9.44 -4.25 -20.01
CA GLN A 42 -10.65 -4.50 -19.23
C GLN A 42 -10.54 -3.90 -17.83
N LEU A 43 -9.41 -4.09 -17.14
CA LEU A 43 -9.18 -3.51 -15.81
C LEU A 43 -9.26 -1.98 -15.84
N LYS A 44 -8.56 -1.34 -16.79
CA LYS A 44 -8.61 0.11 -16.99
C LYS A 44 -10.04 0.62 -17.17
N CYS A 45 -10.81 0.00 -18.08
CA CYS A 45 -12.18 0.39 -18.36
C CYS A 45 -13.11 0.18 -17.15
N ASN A 46 -13.04 -0.99 -16.50
CA ASN A 46 -13.88 -1.31 -15.36
C ASN A 46 -13.59 -0.41 -14.15
N LEU A 47 -12.31 -0.15 -13.84
CA LEU A 47 -11.91 0.69 -12.70
C LEU A 47 -12.28 2.17 -12.92
N LEU A 48 -12.14 2.67 -14.15
CA LEU A 48 -12.66 3.98 -14.53
C LEU A 48 -14.18 4.05 -14.33
N ASN A 49 -14.94 3.07 -14.81
CA ASN A 49 -16.39 3.05 -14.67
C ASN A 49 -16.84 2.94 -13.21
N TYR A 50 -16.10 2.19 -12.40
CA TYR A 50 -16.32 2.15 -10.95
C TYR A 50 -16.19 3.54 -10.33
N GLN A 51 -15.11 4.25 -10.65
CA GLN A 51 -14.93 5.62 -10.15
C GLN A 51 -15.97 6.60 -10.71
N ARG A 52 -16.32 6.51 -11.99
CA ARG A 52 -17.33 7.37 -12.62
C ARG A 52 -18.70 7.17 -11.97
N LYS A 53 -19.10 5.91 -11.73
CA LYS A 53 -20.34 5.57 -11.01
C LYS A 53 -20.36 6.17 -9.60
N LEU A 54 -19.28 6.04 -8.83
CA LEU A 54 -19.16 6.65 -7.50
C LEU A 54 -19.31 8.18 -7.50
N ASN A 55 -18.98 8.83 -8.63
CA ASN A 55 -19.05 10.28 -8.80
C ASN A 55 -20.27 10.73 -9.63
N GLY A 56 -21.22 9.83 -9.94
CA GLY A 56 -22.43 10.17 -10.70
C GLY A 56 -22.20 10.53 -12.17
N LEU A 57 -21.10 10.05 -12.76
CA LEU A 57 -20.72 10.28 -14.15
C LEU A 57 -21.09 9.09 -15.04
N PRO A 58 -21.38 9.32 -16.34
CA PRO A 58 -21.74 8.24 -17.27
C PRO A 58 -20.58 7.30 -17.54
N GLU A 59 -20.85 6.01 -17.74
CA GLU A 59 -19.83 5.00 -18.07
C GLU A 59 -19.15 5.28 -19.42
N VAL A 60 -17.91 4.80 -19.54
CA VAL A 60 -17.11 4.76 -20.78
C VAL A 60 -17.03 3.30 -21.23
N PHE A 61 -17.32 3.03 -22.50
CA PHE A 61 -17.49 1.66 -23.00
C PHE A 61 -16.22 1.02 -23.55
N SER A 62 -15.18 1.80 -23.83
CA SER A 62 -13.90 1.28 -24.33
C SER A 62 -12.75 2.21 -24.00
N ILE A 63 -11.66 1.61 -23.51
CA ILE A 63 -10.35 2.24 -23.39
C ILE A 63 -9.39 1.30 -24.11
N SER A 64 -8.66 1.83 -25.10
CA SER A 64 -7.72 1.07 -25.92
C SER A 64 -6.33 1.70 -25.98
N SER A 65 -6.15 2.87 -25.36
CA SER A 65 -4.87 3.57 -25.29
C SER A 65 -4.71 4.31 -23.97
N SER A 66 -3.46 4.54 -23.58
CA SER A 66 -3.11 5.35 -22.40
C SER A 66 -3.61 6.79 -22.51
N GLU A 67 -3.66 7.36 -23.73
CA GLU A 67 -4.22 8.69 -23.96
C GLU A 67 -5.73 8.75 -23.64
N GLN A 68 -6.49 7.73 -24.05
CA GLN A 68 -7.92 7.62 -23.72
C GLN A 68 -8.12 7.42 -22.22
N PHE A 69 -7.30 6.59 -21.59
CA PHE A 69 -7.32 6.39 -20.14
C PHE A 69 -7.03 7.70 -19.40
N GLN A 70 -5.97 8.40 -19.78
CA GLN A 70 -5.56 9.65 -19.16
C GLN A 70 -6.63 10.73 -19.33
N SER A 71 -7.22 10.86 -20.51
CA SER A 71 -8.34 11.79 -20.75
C SER A 71 -9.53 11.49 -19.82
N ALA A 72 -9.94 10.22 -19.73
CA ALA A 72 -11.05 9.82 -18.87
C ALA A 72 -10.71 9.97 -17.37
N TYR A 73 -9.46 9.74 -16.99
CA TYR A 73 -8.95 9.95 -15.64
C TYR A 73 -8.90 11.43 -15.28
N ASP A 74 -8.50 12.30 -16.21
CA ASP A 74 -8.45 13.75 -16.01
C ASP A 74 -9.83 14.37 -15.75
N GLU A 75 -10.90 13.78 -16.30
CA GLU A 75 -12.27 14.16 -15.98
C GLU A 75 -12.64 13.88 -14.51
N ILE A 76 -12.08 12.82 -13.92
CA ILE A 76 -12.44 12.36 -12.57
C ILE A 76 -11.41 12.74 -11.49
N LYS A 77 -10.17 13.08 -11.86
CA LYS A 77 -9.08 13.35 -10.89
C LYS A 77 -9.38 14.52 -9.95
N ASN A 78 -10.20 15.49 -10.37
CA ASN A 78 -10.59 16.60 -9.50
C ASN A 78 -11.55 16.15 -8.38
N PHE A 79 -12.32 15.08 -8.62
CA PHE A 79 -13.17 14.45 -7.61
C PHE A 79 -12.36 13.49 -6.72
N ILE A 80 -11.33 12.88 -7.30
CA ILE A 80 -10.54 11.81 -6.66
C ILE A 80 -9.26 12.39 -6.07
N ARG A 81 -9.17 12.37 -4.73
CA ARG A 81 -7.94 12.65 -3.97
C ARG A 81 -7.29 14.05 -4.15
N GLY A 82 -8.09 15.11 -4.24
CA GLY A 82 -7.62 16.47 -3.90
C GLY A 82 -6.38 16.95 -4.68
N GLY A 83 -6.20 16.48 -5.93
CA GLY A 83 -5.14 16.96 -6.81
C GLY A 83 -3.76 16.30 -6.65
N LEU A 84 -3.63 15.15 -5.96
CA LEU A 84 -2.37 14.40 -5.99
C LEU A 84 -2.13 13.82 -7.40
N GLU A 85 -0.97 14.10 -7.99
CA GLU A 85 -0.50 13.47 -9.23
C GLU A 85 -0.20 12.00 -8.98
N ILE A 86 -1.20 11.16 -9.22
CA ILE A 86 -1.07 9.70 -9.16
C ILE A 86 -1.06 9.19 -10.58
N ASN A 87 -0.01 8.45 -10.94
CA ASN A 87 -0.01 7.67 -12.16
C ASN A 87 -0.81 6.37 -11.94
N TRP A 88 -2.13 6.47 -12.02
CA TRP A 88 -3.02 5.36 -11.69
C TRP A 88 -2.93 4.21 -12.69
N GLU A 89 -2.67 4.52 -13.96
CA GLU A 89 -2.48 3.49 -15.01
C GLU A 89 -1.32 2.56 -14.66
N GLU A 90 -0.21 3.10 -14.14
CA GLU A 90 0.92 2.31 -13.67
C GLU A 90 0.55 1.35 -12.54
N TYR A 91 -0.30 1.76 -11.59
CA TYR A 91 -0.74 0.87 -10.51
C TYR A 91 -1.61 -0.27 -11.01
N ILE A 92 -2.48 0.00 -11.99
CA ILE A 92 -3.32 -1.03 -12.62
C ILE A 92 -2.41 -2.02 -13.37
N ARG A 93 -1.42 -1.50 -14.11
CA ARG A 93 -0.46 -2.32 -14.84
C ARG A 93 0.41 -3.16 -13.91
N ASP A 94 1.00 -2.56 -12.89
CA ASP A 94 1.79 -3.23 -11.85
C ASP A 94 1.01 -4.37 -11.19
N ALA A 95 -0.24 -4.12 -10.81
CA ALA A 95 -1.11 -5.16 -10.24
C ALA A 95 -1.39 -6.30 -11.22
N LYS A 96 -1.57 -5.99 -12.52
CA LYS A 96 -1.84 -7.01 -13.54
C LYS A 96 -0.62 -7.84 -13.88
N GLU A 97 0.53 -7.20 -14.06
CA GLU A 97 1.78 -7.83 -14.49
C GLU A 97 2.43 -8.65 -13.37
N ASN A 98 2.18 -8.30 -12.10
CA ASN A 98 2.79 -8.94 -10.93
C ASN A 98 1.77 -9.62 -10.00
N ILE A 99 0.62 -10.05 -10.53
CA ILE A 99 -0.46 -10.58 -9.68
C ILE A 99 -0.04 -11.84 -8.91
N ASP A 100 0.79 -12.69 -9.51
CA ASP A 100 1.30 -13.92 -8.89
C ASP A 100 2.22 -13.63 -7.71
N GLU A 101 3.04 -12.57 -7.80
CA GLU A 101 3.90 -12.10 -6.72
C GLU A 101 3.10 -11.54 -5.56
N TYR A 102 2.02 -10.80 -5.84
CA TYR A 102 1.09 -10.31 -4.82
C TYR A 102 0.36 -11.48 -4.12
N ILE A 103 -0.11 -12.47 -4.88
CA ILE A 103 -0.72 -13.70 -4.35
C ILE A 103 0.31 -14.45 -3.48
N TRP A 104 1.55 -14.59 -3.96
CA TRP A 104 2.60 -15.27 -3.23
C TRP A 104 2.94 -14.57 -1.93
N LEU A 105 3.13 -13.24 -1.94
CA LEU A 105 3.40 -12.45 -0.74
C LEU A 105 2.28 -12.61 0.28
N PHE A 106 1.02 -12.47 -0.15
CA PHE A 106 -0.14 -12.57 0.74
C PHE A 106 -0.24 -13.93 1.42
N ASN A 107 -0.05 -15.01 0.66
CA ASN A 107 -0.22 -16.37 1.16
C ASN A 107 0.99 -16.89 1.95
N ASN A 108 2.20 -16.45 1.59
CA ASN A 108 3.43 -17.06 2.11
C ASN A 108 4.16 -16.18 3.12
N LEU A 109 4.11 -14.85 3.01
CA LEU A 109 4.84 -13.94 3.91
C LEU A 109 3.98 -13.35 5.01
N LEU A 110 2.75 -12.94 4.72
CA LEU A 110 1.88 -12.30 5.72
C LEU A 110 1.28 -13.35 6.66
N LYS A 111 1.77 -13.36 7.91
CA LYS A 111 1.41 -14.39 8.90
C LYS A 111 0.20 -14.01 9.75
N ASP A 112 0.12 -12.75 10.17
CA ASP A 112 -0.94 -12.26 11.04
C ASP A 112 -2.09 -11.61 10.25
N GLN A 113 -3.28 -11.62 10.85
CA GLN A 113 -4.48 -11.07 10.22
C GLN A 113 -4.39 -9.57 9.99
N LYS A 114 -3.76 -8.81 10.91
CA LYS A 114 -3.62 -7.35 10.78
C LYS A 114 -2.81 -7.01 9.53
N SER A 115 -1.69 -7.69 9.29
CA SER A 115 -0.88 -7.51 8.07
C SER A 115 -1.66 -7.84 6.79
N LYS A 116 -2.49 -8.91 6.83
CA LYS A 116 -3.36 -9.28 5.69
C LYS A 116 -4.44 -8.23 5.42
N ASP A 117 -5.06 -7.68 6.46
CA ASP A 117 -6.08 -6.64 6.34
C ASP A 117 -5.47 -5.33 5.82
N VAL A 118 -4.30 -4.94 6.32
CA VAL A 118 -3.57 -3.77 5.82
C VAL A 118 -3.20 -3.95 4.36
N PHE A 119 -2.66 -5.11 3.98
CA PHE A 119 -2.34 -5.42 2.59
C PHE A 119 -3.58 -5.31 1.69
N PHE A 120 -4.68 -5.96 2.07
CA PHE A 120 -5.93 -5.93 1.30
C PHE A 120 -6.41 -4.50 1.09
N ASN A 121 -6.48 -3.70 2.17
CA ASN A 121 -6.93 -2.32 2.11
C ASN A 121 -6.02 -1.43 1.25
N LEU A 122 -4.69 -1.60 1.33
CA LEU A 122 -3.74 -0.86 0.49
C LEU A 122 -3.86 -1.27 -0.98
N PHE A 123 -3.91 -2.57 -1.27
CA PHE A 123 -4.03 -3.10 -2.63
C PHE A 123 -5.35 -2.64 -3.28
N TYR A 124 -6.48 -2.80 -2.57
CA TYR A 124 -7.78 -2.33 -3.02
C TYR A 124 -7.78 -0.81 -3.22
N SER A 125 -7.19 -0.03 -2.31
CA SER A 125 -7.11 1.43 -2.45
C SER A 125 -6.24 1.84 -3.64
N ARG A 126 -5.14 1.13 -3.95
CA ARG A 126 -4.31 1.42 -5.13
C ARG A 126 -5.06 1.14 -6.43
N LEU A 127 -5.81 0.05 -6.49
CA LEU A 127 -6.60 -0.32 -7.67
C LEU A 127 -7.79 0.61 -7.86
N THR A 128 -8.55 0.89 -6.80
CA THR A 128 -9.85 1.57 -6.90
C THR A 128 -9.80 3.04 -6.51
N LEU A 129 -8.68 3.56 -6.00
CA LEU A 129 -8.58 4.90 -5.39
C LEU A 129 -9.50 5.11 -4.17
N SER A 130 -10.00 4.04 -3.54
CA SER A 130 -10.87 4.11 -2.37
C SER A 130 -10.17 4.76 -1.17
N LYS A 131 -10.69 5.93 -0.73
CA LYS A 131 -10.21 6.66 0.47
C LYS A 131 -10.56 5.92 1.76
N GLU A 132 -11.66 5.19 1.77
CA GLU A 132 -12.10 4.41 2.93
C GLU A 132 -11.11 3.29 3.24
N HIS A 133 -10.75 2.48 2.24
CA HIS A 133 -9.75 1.43 2.41
C HIS A 133 -8.38 2.00 2.78
N LEU A 134 -7.97 3.15 2.19
CA LEU A 134 -6.73 3.81 2.62
C LEU A 134 -6.76 4.18 4.11
N ARG A 135 -7.88 4.70 4.61
CA ARG A 135 -8.04 5.02 6.04
C ARG A 135 -8.08 3.77 6.91
N ALA A 136 -8.69 2.69 6.44
CA ALA A 136 -8.73 1.41 7.15
C ALA A 136 -7.35 0.76 7.28
N ALA A 137 -6.44 1.01 6.31
CA ALA A 137 -5.05 0.59 6.39
C ALA A 137 -4.18 1.44 7.32
N PHE A 138 -4.65 2.63 7.73
CA PHE A 138 -3.86 3.55 8.55
C PHE A 138 -3.71 3.02 9.98
N SER A 139 -2.52 3.21 10.55
CA SER A 139 -2.24 2.88 11.95
C SER A 139 -1.79 4.12 12.70
N ASN A 140 -2.29 4.30 13.93
CA ASN A 140 -1.80 5.33 14.85
C ASN A 140 -0.57 4.87 15.65
N GLU A 141 -0.11 3.64 15.44
CA GLU A 141 1.06 3.08 16.12
C GLU A 141 2.36 3.69 15.57
N THR A 142 3.45 3.62 16.33
CA THR A 142 4.76 4.12 15.91
C THR A 142 5.27 3.37 14.68
N GLN A 143 5.68 4.10 13.64
CA GLN A 143 5.91 3.56 12.29
C GLN A 143 6.98 2.46 12.21
N TYR A 144 8.09 2.58 12.95
CA TYR A 144 9.22 1.63 12.87
C TYR A 144 9.43 0.80 14.14
N PHE A 145 9.13 1.37 15.30
CA PHE A 145 9.57 0.87 16.60
C PHE A 145 8.40 0.43 17.47
N ASP A 146 7.33 -0.09 16.86
CA ASP A 146 6.22 -0.73 17.56
C ASP A 146 6.71 -2.01 18.25
N GLU A 147 6.67 -2.02 19.58
CA GLU A 147 7.14 -3.12 20.44
C GLU A 147 6.36 -4.43 20.21
N LYS A 148 5.19 -4.38 19.56
CA LYS A 148 4.46 -5.59 19.16
C LYS A 148 5.17 -6.36 18.05
N ASN A 149 5.96 -5.67 17.22
CA ASN A 149 6.57 -6.23 16.02
C ASN A 149 8.11 -6.23 16.09
N VAL A 150 8.70 -5.33 16.88
CA VAL A 150 10.15 -5.17 17.00
C VAL A 150 10.56 -5.38 18.46
N SER A 151 11.51 -6.28 18.67
CA SER A 151 12.19 -6.45 19.96
C SER A 151 13.53 -5.75 19.93
N PHE A 152 13.88 -5.07 21.01
CA PHE A 152 15.17 -4.40 21.17
C PHE A 152 16.14 -5.29 21.94
N LEU A 153 17.31 -5.52 21.35
CA LEU A 153 18.40 -6.24 21.98
C LEU A 153 19.52 -5.28 22.37
N ASN A 154 20.18 -5.59 23.49
CA ASN A 154 21.36 -4.85 23.91
C ASN A 154 22.48 -5.01 22.87
N GLY A 155 23.14 -3.92 22.53
CA GLY A 155 24.26 -3.90 21.59
C GLY A 155 23.86 -3.95 20.11
N GLU A 156 22.61 -3.67 19.77
CA GLU A 156 22.14 -3.57 18.38
C GLU A 156 22.79 -2.41 17.61
N ILE A 157 22.88 -2.59 16.30
CA ILE A 157 23.34 -1.55 15.38
C ILE A 157 22.14 -1.14 14.52
N LEU A 158 21.73 0.12 14.60
CA LEU A 158 20.73 0.69 13.71
C LEU A 158 21.42 1.25 12.45
N VAL A 159 20.86 0.95 11.29
CA VAL A 159 21.20 1.61 10.03
C VAL A 159 19.95 2.31 9.51
N ASP A 160 19.97 3.64 9.48
CA ASP A 160 18.87 4.48 9.03
C ASP A 160 19.17 5.05 7.63
N CYS A 161 18.52 4.49 6.61
CA CYS A 161 18.73 4.81 5.20
C CYS A 161 17.66 5.80 4.70
N GLY A 162 17.80 7.06 5.08
CA GLY A 162 16.80 8.11 4.87
C GLY A 162 16.45 8.81 6.18
N ALA A 163 17.48 9.18 6.94
CA ALA A 163 17.32 9.70 8.30
C ALA A 163 16.54 11.02 8.37
N PHE A 164 16.34 11.72 7.26
CA PHE A 164 15.62 12.98 7.14
C PHE A 164 16.09 14.04 8.14
N ILE A 165 15.38 14.22 9.26
CA ILE A 165 15.74 15.16 10.33
C ILE A 165 16.17 14.46 11.63
N GLY A 166 16.34 13.14 11.62
CA GLY A 166 16.84 12.33 12.72
C GLY A 166 15.77 11.91 13.75
N ASP A 167 14.49 12.09 13.47
CA ASP A 167 13.37 11.79 14.37
C ASP A 167 13.24 10.29 14.68
N SER A 168 13.37 9.43 13.67
CA SER A 168 13.45 7.96 13.82
C SER A 168 14.62 7.55 14.73
N ILE A 169 15.78 8.16 14.56
CA ILE A 169 16.98 7.88 15.35
C ILE A 169 16.78 8.27 16.81
N ILE A 170 16.19 9.43 17.07
CA ILE A 170 15.86 9.89 18.42
C ILE A 170 14.88 8.91 19.08
N GLU A 171 13.82 8.51 18.37
CA GLU A 171 12.86 7.53 18.87
C GLU A 171 13.54 6.20 19.24
N TYR A 172 14.37 5.67 18.34
CA TYR A 172 15.11 4.43 18.58
C TYR A 172 16.06 4.54 19.77
N ALA A 173 16.84 5.61 19.86
CA ALA A 173 17.81 5.81 20.94
C ALA A 173 17.13 5.91 22.32
N LEU A 174 15.91 6.46 22.38
CA LEU A 174 15.11 6.52 23.59
C LEU A 174 14.54 5.14 23.97
N LYS A 175 14.11 4.34 22.99
CA LYS A 175 13.55 2.99 23.23
C LYS A 175 14.61 1.92 23.51
N ASN A 176 15.80 2.04 22.92
CA ASN A 176 16.91 1.10 23.11
C ASN A 176 18.21 1.81 23.57
N PRO A 177 18.30 2.34 24.80
CA PRO A 177 19.48 3.11 25.24
C PRO A 177 20.81 2.32 25.22
N PHE A 178 20.74 0.99 25.20
CA PHE A 178 21.88 0.09 25.16
C PHE A 178 22.31 -0.32 23.74
N TYR A 179 21.90 0.42 22.71
CA TYR A 179 22.41 0.22 21.34
C TYR A 179 23.94 0.36 21.27
N LYS A 180 24.57 -0.35 20.34
CA LYS A 180 26.02 -0.30 20.11
C LYS A 180 26.41 0.87 19.20
N ARG A 181 25.68 1.06 18.10
CA ARG A 181 25.99 2.06 17.08
C ARG A 181 24.73 2.46 16.30
N ILE A 182 24.69 3.69 15.80
CA ILE A 182 23.74 4.15 14.80
C ILE A 182 24.51 4.71 13.61
N TYR A 183 24.16 4.27 12.41
CA TYR A 183 24.61 4.85 11.13
C TYR A 183 23.41 5.50 10.45
N ALA A 184 23.47 6.80 10.26
CA ALA A 184 22.44 7.58 9.60
C ALA A 184 22.93 7.99 8.22
N TYR A 185 22.09 7.85 7.22
CA TYR A 185 22.35 8.31 5.87
C TYR A 185 21.22 9.22 5.41
N GLU A 186 21.57 10.41 4.92
CA GLU A 186 20.62 11.36 4.35
C GLU A 186 21.21 12.01 3.10
N ALA A 187 20.52 11.86 1.97
CA ALA A 187 21.02 12.29 0.67
C ALA A 187 20.81 13.79 0.40
N PHE A 188 19.80 14.41 1.03
CA PHE A 188 19.47 15.81 0.82
C PHE A 188 20.25 16.71 1.78
N PRO A 189 21.09 17.65 1.30
CA PRO A 189 21.95 18.47 2.15
C PRO A 189 21.21 19.26 3.24
N GLU A 190 20.01 19.76 2.94
CA GLU A 190 19.20 20.51 3.90
C GLU A 190 18.69 19.63 5.05
N SER A 191 18.21 18.43 4.71
CA SER A 191 17.77 17.42 5.67
C SER A 191 18.95 16.91 6.48
N PHE A 192 20.07 16.59 5.82
CA PHE A 192 21.32 16.18 6.47
C PHE A 192 21.79 17.19 7.53
N LYS A 193 21.79 18.48 7.19
CA LYS A 193 22.16 19.55 8.14
C LYS A 193 21.26 19.54 9.37
N LYS A 194 19.94 19.46 9.17
CA LYS A 194 18.95 19.39 10.26
C LYS A 194 19.10 18.13 11.10
N CYS A 195 19.33 16.98 10.46
CA CYS A 195 19.61 15.71 11.12
C CYS A 195 20.83 15.84 12.04
N ASN A 196 21.94 16.37 11.53
CA ASN A 196 23.15 16.56 12.30
C ASN A 196 22.95 17.53 13.48
N GLU A 197 22.21 18.63 13.28
CA GLU A 197 21.85 19.57 14.35
C GLU A 197 20.98 18.90 15.42
N ASN A 198 19.94 18.15 15.03
CA ASN A 198 19.03 17.47 15.95
C ASN A 198 19.69 16.33 16.72
N LEU A 199 20.67 15.65 16.12
CA LEU A 199 21.39 14.53 16.74
C LEU A 199 22.60 14.96 17.56
N THR A 200 23.01 16.22 17.48
CA THR A 200 24.13 16.77 18.27
C THR A 200 24.06 16.45 19.77
N PRO A 201 22.89 16.55 20.46
CA PRO A 201 22.80 16.19 21.87
C PRO A 201 23.14 14.73 22.17
N LEU A 202 22.94 13.83 21.20
CA LEU A 202 23.19 12.40 21.32
C LEU A 202 24.63 12.00 20.96
N TYR A 203 25.40 12.86 20.28
CA TYR A 203 26.79 12.58 19.88
C TYR A 203 27.78 12.44 21.03
N ASN A 204 27.40 12.86 22.24
CA ASN A 204 28.30 12.84 23.40
C ASN A 204 28.81 11.44 23.77
N ASP A 205 28.18 10.38 23.27
CA ASP A 205 28.62 9.00 23.49
C ASP A 205 29.49 8.42 22.35
N GLY A 206 29.67 9.17 21.26
CA GLY A 206 30.43 8.75 20.08
C GLY A 206 29.86 7.54 19.32
N ARG A 207 28.62 7.11 19.60
CA ARG A 207 27.97 5.92 19.02
C ARG A 207 27.11 6.23 17.79
N ILE A 208 26.95 7.49 17.42
CA ILE A 208 26.18 7.90 16.24
C ILE A 208 27.12 8.44 15.16
N SER A 209 26.85 8.09 13.91
CA SER A 209 27.51 8.67 12.73
C SER A 209 26.47 9.03 11.70
N VAL A 210 26.55 10.26 11.20
CA VAL A 210 25.72 10.83 10.16
C VAL A 210 26.61 11.17 8.98
#